data_AF-A0A7V1Y4N6-F1
#
_entry.id   AF-A0A7V1Y4N6-F1
#
_cell.length_a   1.000
_cell.length_b   1.000
_cell.length_c   1.000
_cell.angle_alpha   90.00
_cell.angle_beta   90.00
_cell.angle_gamma   90.00
#
_symmetry.space_group_name_H-M   'P 1'
#
loop_
_entity.id
_entity.type
_entity.pdbx_description
1 polymer ?
#
loop_
_entity_poly.entity_id
_entity_poly.type
_entity_poly.pdbx_seq_one_letter_code
_entity_poly.pdbx_strand_id
1 'polypeptide(L)'
;MAYIFQSWTINQVLTAAAISQTEVNVRDHAHGLSGVSTPILLRNNTPVTVSNVSVETALISGTVPAGTLSTDKFLRFRAFGSYLNNTGVTRTLTFFVKYGGTTLSSYGRTDTANATRTAWELEGWIASSGATNSQASQVGMKFASAGTGVTTEAGGTQQENFRVNDSIPVDSNVVQTFLISVTPSVADVNLSVTLEGFYLEAVR
;
A
#
# COMPACT_ATOMS: atom_id res chain seq x y z
N MET A 1 -15.49 -3.93 55.11
CA MET A 1 -15.40 -3.04 53.92
C MET A 1 -16.82 -2.76 53.48
N ALA A 2 -17.35 -1.57 53.75
CA ALA A 2 -18.76 -1.24 53.50
C ALA A 2 -18.89 -0.63 52.10
N TYR A 3 -19.76 -1.21 51.25
CA TYR A 3 -20.11 -0.64 49.96
C TYR A 3 -21.32 0.28 50.13
N ILE A 4 -21.18 1.53 49.68
CA ILE A 4 -22.28 2.48 49.59
C ILE A 4 -22.86 2.37 48.19
N PHE A 5 -24.15 2.08 48.09
CA PHE A 5 -24.88 2.15 46.83
C PHE A 5 -25.64 3.47 46.77
N GLN A 6 -25.35 4.27 45.75
CA GLN A 6 -26.14 5.45 45.41
C GLN A 6 -27.38 5.01 44.63
N SER A 7 -28.56 5.25 45.18
CA SER A 7 -29.83 5.09 44.47
C SER A 7 -30.24 6.42 43.83
N TRP A 8 -30.52 6.38 42.54
CA TRP A 8 -31.00 7.54 41.78
C TRP A 8 -32.48 7.35 41.47
N THR A 9 -33.30 8.36 41.70
CA THR A 9 -34.71 8.37 41.32
C THR A 9 -34.88 8.83 39.87
N ILE A 10 -35.79 8.17 39.15
CA ILE A 10 -36.15 8.48 37.77
C ILE A 10 -36.77 9.90 37.77
N ASN A 11 -36.06 10.86 37.13
CA ASN A 11 -36.40 12.29 36.87
C ASN A 11 -35.36 13.32 37.35
N GLN A 12 -34.16 12.92 37.80
CA GLN A 12 -33.07 13.88 37.88
C GLN A 12 -32.51 14.16 36.47
N VAL A 13 -32.75 15.37 35.97
CA VAL A 13 -32.03 15.89 34.80
C VAL A 13 -30.58 16.11 35.23
N LEU A 14 -29.69 15.19 34.82
CA LEU A 14 -28.25 15.37 34.92
C LEU A 14 -27.87 16.61 34.10
N THR A 15 -27.65 17.74 34.77
CA THR A 15 -27.06 18.92 34.13
C THR A 15 -25.62 18.56 33.73
N ALA A 16 -25.19 19.04 32.56
CA ALA A 16 -23.94 18.64 31.89
C ALA A 16 -22.65 18.79 32.73
N ALA A 17 -22.72 19.41 33.91
CA ALA A 17 -21.62 19.53 34.86
C ALA A 17 -21.35 18.24 35.68
N ALA A 18 -22.24 17.24 35.65
CA ALA A 18 -22.11 16.02 36.46
C ALA A 18 -21.59 14.78 35.71
N ILE A 19 -21.37 14.87 34.39
CA ILE A 19 -20.77 13.76 33.64
C ILE A 19 -19.26 13.89 33.76
N SER A 20 -18.65 13.11 34.65
CA SER A 20 -17.19 12.96 34.63
C SER A 20 -16.79 12.36 33.28
N GLN A 21 -15.73 12.87 32.65
CA GLN A 21 -15.24 12.42 31.34
C GLN A 21 -15.06 10.90 31.21
N THR A 22 -14.93 10.19 32.33
CA THR A 22 -14.87 8.74 32.43
C THR A 22 -16.14 8.04 31.90
N GLU A 23 -17.33 8.65 32.01
CA GLU A 23 -18.60 8.06 31.58
C GLU A 23 -18.92 8.29 30.09
N VAL A 24 -18.24 9.23 29.43
CA VAL A 24 -18.39 9.44 27.98
C VAL A 24 -17.74 8.30 27.17
N ASN A 25 -16.87 7.51 27.80
CA ASN A 25 -16.17 6.39 27.15
C ASN A 25 -16.93 5.05 27.12
N VAL A 26 -18.15 4.97 27.67
CA VAL A 26 -18.91 3.70 27.71
C VAL A 26 -19.76 3.49 26.45
N ARG A 27 -20.17 4.56 25.75
CA ARG A 27 -21.04 4.44 24.57
C ARG A 27 -20.33 3.99 23.29
N ASP A 28 -19.02 4.19 23.17
CA ASP A 28 -18.25 3.63 22.05
C ASP A 28 -17.85 2.16 22.27
N HIS A 29 -18.01 1.62 23.48
CA HIS A 29 -17.78 0.20 23.76
C HIS A 29 -19.06 -0.66 23.69
N ALA A 30 -20.25 -0.05 23.63
CA ALA A 30 -21.53 -0.76 23.71
C ALA A 30 -22.07 -1.28 22.36
N HIS A 31 -21.49 -0.85 21.23
CA HIS A 31 -21.75 -1.44 19.92
C HIS A 31 -20.54 -2.28 19.51
N GLY A 32 -20.49 -3.52 20.00
CA GLY A 32 -19.47 -4.55 19.79
C GLY A 32 -19.31 -5.03 18.34
N LEU A 33 -19.32 -4.12 17.37
CA LEU A 33 -18.51 -4.23 16.17
C LEU A 33 -17.39 -3.22 16.32
N SER A 34 -16.43 -3.54 17.21
CA SER A 34 -15.06 -3.06 17.06
C SER A 34 -14.59 -3.62 15.72
N GLY A 35 -14.92 -2.87 14.65
CA GLY A 35 -14.55 -3.22 13.30
C GLY A 35 -13.08 -3.55 13.33
N VAL A 36 -12.74 -4.77 12.93
CA VAL A 36 -11.36 -5.23 12.84
C VAL A 36 -10.64 -4.27 11.90
N SER A 37 -10.05 -3.23 12.47
CA SER A 37 -9.21 -2.29 11.74
C SER A 37 -7.92 -3.06 11.48
N THR A 38 -7.75 -3.50 10.23
CA THR A 38 -6.47 -4.04 9.79
C THR A 38 -5.40 -2.99 10.06
N PRO A 39 -4.35 -3.30 10.83
CA PRO A 39 -3.35 -2.31 11.17
C PRO A 39 -2.66 -1.83 9.88
N ILE A 40 -2.90 -0.56 9.54
CA ILE A 40 -2.21 0.12 8.45
C ILE A 40 -0.79 0.41 8.94
N LEU A 41 0.19 -0.14 8.24
CA LEU A 41 1.61 0.03 8.55
C LEU A 41 2.16 1.29 7.89
N LEU A 42 1.71 1.59 6.67
CA LEU A 42 2.11 2.78 5.93
C LEU A 42 0.98 3.22 5.01
N ARG A 43 0.82 4.55 4.89
CA ARG A 43 -0.05 5.19 3.92
C ARG A 43 0.66 6.40 3.36
N ASN A 44 0.57 6.59 2.05
CA ASN A 44 0.99 7.82 1.41
C ASN A 44 -0.11 8.31 0.47
N ASN A 45 -0.58 9.53 0.70
CA ASN A 45 -1.55 10.22 -0.16
C ASN A 45 -0.93 11.49 -0.79
N THR A 46 0.38 11.70 -0.60
CA THR A 46 1.11 12.81 -1.19
C THR A 46 1.81 12.33 -2.45
N PRO A 47 1.56 12.95 -3.62
CA PRO A 47 2.18 12.51 -4.85
C PRO A 47 3.72 12.58 -4.81
N VAL A 48 4.36 11.52 -5.27
CA VAL A 48 5.83 11.43 -5.43
C VAL A 48 6.14 11.22 -6.90
N THR A 49 6.96 12.10 -7.49
CA THR A 49 7.34 12.01 -8.90
C THR A 49 8.82 11.70 -9.03
N VAL A 50 9.13 10.72 -9.89
CA VAL A 50 10.47 10.38 -10.33
C VAL A 50 10.59 10.73 -11.81
N SER A 51 11.60 11.52 -12.17
CA SER A 51 11.89 11.92 -13.55
C SER A 51 13.40 12.08 -13.74
N ASN A 52 13.87 12.10 -14.98
CA ASN A 52 15.28 12.34 -15.33
C ASN A 52 16.29 11.42 -14.59
N VAL A 53 15.96 10.13 -14.46
CA VAL A 53 16.85 9.11 -13.87
C VAL A 53 16.91 7.88 -14.75
N SER A 54 18.04 7.18 -14.73
CA SER A 54 18.26 5.88 -15.40
C SER A 54 18.65 4.76 -14.42
N VAL A 55 18.67 5.07 -13.12
CA VAL A 55 19.00 4.14 -12.04
C VAL A 55 17.76 3.85 -11.21
N GLU A 56 17.79 2.74 -10.47
CA GLU A 56 16.69 2.38 -9.57
C GLU A 56 16.46 3.48 -8.54
N THR A 57 15.23 4.02 -8.55
CA THR A 57 14.83 5.13 -7.70
C THR A 57 13.55 4.75 -6.96
N ALA A 58 13.52 5.00 -5.65
CA ALA A 58 12.37 4.68 -4.81
C ALA A 58 11.16 5.58 -5.13
N LEU A 59 9.97 4.99 -5.26
CA LEU A 59 8.70 5.71 -5.22
C LEU A 59 8.16 5.80 -3.79
N ILE A 60 8.29 4.72 -3.03
CA ILE A 60 7.89 4.66 -1.62
C ILE A 60 8.72 3.60 -0.90
N SER A 61 9.11 3.89 0.35
CA SER A 61 9.78 2.96 1.24
C SER A 61 9.07 2.99 2.60
N GLY A 62 8.89 1.81 3.19
CA GLY A 62 8.20 1.63 4.46
C GLY A 62 8.89 0.63 5.36
N THR A 63 8.70 0.81 6.66
CA THR A 63 9.19 -0.13 7.67
C THR A 63 8.08 -1.12 8.02
N VAL A 64 8.40 -2.41 7.97
CA VAL A 64 7.56 -3.50 8.47
C VAL A 64 8.16 -3.96 9.79
N PRO A 65 7.48 -3.74 10.93
CA PRO A 65 7.98 -4.17 12.24
C PRO A 65 8.24 -5.69 12.30
N ALA A 66 9.18 -6.08 13.16
CA ALA A 66 9.42 -7.48 13.48
C ALA A 66 8.14 -8.20 13.92
N GLY A 67 7.98 -9.45 13.50
CA GLY A 67 6.84 -10.31 13.85
C GLY A 67 5.51 -9.96 13.16
N THR A 68 5.51 -8.99 12.24
CA THR A 68 4.28 -8.56 11.54
C THR A 68 3.64 -9.70 10.74
N LEU A 69 4.44 -10.45 9.97
CA LEU A 69 3.96 -11.60 9.18
C LEU A 69 3.73 -12.85 10.04
N SER A 70 4.46 -13.02 11.14
CA SER A 70 4.37 -14.22 11.99
C SER A 70 4.50 -15.50 11.13
N THR A 71 3.83 -16.57 11.50
CA THR A 71 3.72 -17.82 10.73
C THR A 71 2.39 -17.97 10.00
N ASP A 72 1.45 -17.03 10.20
CA ASP A 72 0.03 -17.17 9.85
C ASP A 72 -0.60 -15.93 9.21
N LYS A 73 0.15 -14.84 9.03
CA LYS A 73 -0.40 -13.57 8.51
C LYS A 73 0.17 -13.23 7.14
N PHE A 74 -0.46 -12.24 6.51
CA PHE A 74 0.01 -11.66 5.26
C PHE A 74 0.00 -10.13 5.29
N LEU A 75 0.84 -9.54 4.46
CA LEU A 75 0.84 -8.12 4.14
C LEU A 75 0.03 -7.91 2.86
N ARG A 76 -0.77 -6.86 2.81
CA ARG A 76 -1.45 -6.40 1.60
C ARG A 76 -1.02 -4.98 1.26
N PHE A 77 -0.77 -4.73 -0.02
CA PHE A 77 -0.43 -3.39 -0.50
C PHE A 77 -1.16 -3.05 -1.78
N ARG A 78 -1.33 -1.74 -2.01
CA ARG A 78 -1.77 -1.17 -3.29
C ARG A 78 -1.08 0.16 -3.50
N ALA A 79 -0.64 0.39 -4.73
CA ALA A 79 -0.07 1.63 -5.20
C ALA A 79 -0.72 1.99 -6.54
N PHE A 80 -0.94 3.27 -6.81
CA PHE A 80 -1.44 3.71 -8.10
C PHE A 80 -0.88 5.08 -8.46
N GLY A 81 -0.93 5.41 -9.74
CA GLY A 81 -0.61 6.74 -10.21
C GLY A 81 -0.53 6.82 -11.73
N SER A 82 0.38 7.67 -12.23
CA SER A 82 0.50 7.95 -13.65
C SER A 82 1.94 7.86 -14.16
N TYR A 83 2.08 7.56 -15.45
CA TYR A 83 3.33 7.50 -16.19
C TYR A 83 3.23 8.38 -17.45
N LEU A 84 4.32 9.06 -17.80
CA LEU A 84 4.45 9.88 -19.00
C LEU A 84 5.72 9.48 -19.74
N ASN A 85 5.58 9.16 -21.03
CA ASN A 85 6.68 9.12 -21.98
C ASN A 85 6.43 10.14 -23.10
N ASN A 86 6.96 11.36 -22.95
CA ASN A 86 6.87 12.39 -23.98
C ASN A 86 8.23 12.63 -24.67
N THR A 87 9.06 11.58 -24.82
CA THR A 87 10.44 11.72 -25.33
C THR A 87 10.58 11.73 -26.85
N GLY A 88 9.48 11.55 -27.58
CA GLY A 88 9.49 11.35 -29.04
C GLY A 88 9.96 9.96 -29.50
N VAL A 89 10.37 9.07 -28.58
CA VAL A 89 10.76 7.69 -28.87
C VAL A 89 10.13 6.68 -27.89
N THR A 90 10.09 5.41 -28.27
CA THR A 90 9.62 4.33 -27.38
C THR A 90 10.58 4.11 -26.22
N ARG A 91 10.05 4.03 -25.00
CA ARG A 91 10.85 3.87 -23.77
C ARG A 91 10.26 2.78 -22.89
N THR A 92 11.12 2.14 -22.11
CA THR A 92 10.73 1.16 -21.10
C THR A 92 10.87 1.76 -19.70
N LEU A 93 9.89 1.49 -18.83
CA LEU A 93 9.90 1.76 -17.40
C LEU A 93 9.76 0.42 -16.66
N THR A 94 10.68 0.13 -15.74
CA THR A 94 10.63 -1.11 -14.94
C THR A 94 10.26 -0.80 -13.50
N PHE A 95 9.22 -1.46 -12.98
CA PHE A 95 8.83 -1.43 -11.57
C PHE A 95 9.44 -2.60 -10.82
N PHE A 96 9.83 -2.36 -9.58
CA PHE A 96 10.29 -3.38 -8.65
C PHE A 96 9.48 -3.30 -7.36
N VAL A 97 9.08 -4.46 -6.85
CA VAL A 97 8.54 -4.62 -5.50
C VAL A 97 9.54 -5.44 -4.71
N LYS A 98 9.99 -4.92 -3.56
CA LYS A 98 10.98 -5.57 -2.72
C LYS A 98 10.51 -5.65 -1.28
N TYR A 99 10.91 -6.73 -0.61
CA TYR A 99 10.72 -6.95 0.82
C TYR A 99 12.02 -7.48 1.42
N GLY A 100 12.52 -6.83 2.48
CA GLY A 100 13.78 -7.19 3.12
C GLY A 100 14.99 -7.19 2.19
N GLY A 101 14.99 -6.32 1.18
CA GLY A 101 16.03 -6.28 0.13
C GLY A 101 15.84 -7.30 -1.00
N THR A 102 15.00 -8.31 -0.82
CA THR A 102 14.69 -9.32 -1.84
C THR A 102 13.65 -8.79 -2.83
N THR A 103 13.90 -8.99 -4.14
CA THR A 103 12.92 -8.62 -5.18
C THR A 103 11.81 -9.67 -5.26
N LEU A 104 10.59 -9.23 -4.97
CA LEU A 104 9.38 -10.05 -5.06
C LEU A 104 8.90 -10.16 -6.51
N SER A 105 8.93 -9.02 -7.22
CA SER A 105 8.46 -8.89 -8.58
C SER A 105 9.21 -7.78 -9.30
N SER A 106 9.44 -7.98 -10.61
CA SER A 106 9.87 -6.93 -11.53
C SER A 106 8.97 -6.92 -12.76
N TYR A 107 8.58 -5.72 -13.21
CA TYR A 107 7.70 -5.54 -14.36
C TYR A 107 8.17 -4.41 -15.25
N GLY A 108 8.53 -4.74 -16.50
CA GLY A 108 8.87 -3.77 -17.53
C GLY A 108 7.65 -3.40 -18.38
N ARG A 109 7.32 -2.12 -18.45
CA ARG A 109 6.36 -1.56 -19.40
C ARG A 109 7.09 -0.80 -20.50
N THR A 110 6.83 -1.16 -21.76
CA THR A 110 7.34 -0.42 -22.92
C THR A 110 6.20 0.36 -23.57
N ASP A 111 6.35 1.68 -23.65
CA ASP A 111 5.35 2.56 -24.26
C ASP A 111 5.98 3.44 -25.34
N THR A 112 5.27 3.58 -26.46
CA THR A 112 5.56 4.60 -27.48
C THR A 112 5.37 5.99 -26.90
N ALA A 113 6.12 6.98 -27.41
CA ALA A 113 5.98 8.35 -26.97
C ALA A 113 4.56 8.88 -27.17
N ASN A 114 4.03 9.56 -26.15
CA ASN A 114 2.72 10.18 -26.11
C ASN A 114 2.72 11.35 -25.11
N ALA A 115 2.06 12.45 -25.45
CA ALA A 115 1.89 13.60 -24.56
C ALA A 115 0.89 13.34 -23.42
N THR A 116 0.05 12.32 -23.55
CA THR A 116 -0.96 11.93 -22.57
C THR A 116 -0.37 10.98 -21.53
N ARG A 117 -0.65 11.26 -20.25
CA ARG A 117 -0.31 10.37 -19.13
C ARG A 117 -1.14 9.10 -19.16
N THR A 118 -0.50 7.98 -18.88
CA THR A 118 -1.12 6.65 -18.74
C THR A 118 -1.20 6.28 -17.27
N ALA A 119 -2.38 5.86 -16.82
CA ALA A 119 -2.58 5.39 -15.44
C ALA A 119 -1.97 4.00 -15.23
N TRP A 120 -1.52 3.75 -14.01
CA TRP A 120 -1.03 2.44 -13.57
C TRP A 120 -1.51 2.11 -12.16
N GLU A 121 -1.61 0.81 -11.90
CA GLU A 121 -1.93 0.26 -10.59
C GLU A 121 -1.04 -0.95 -10.32
N LEU A 122 -0.59 -1.07 -9.07
CA LEU A 122 0.17 -2.18 -8.55
C LEU A 122 -0.49 -2.66 -7.27
N GLU A 123 -0.79 -3.95 -7.19
CA GLU A 123 -1.41 -4.55 -6.01
C GLU A 123 -0.80 -5.92 -5.72
N GLY A 124 -0.86 -6.34 -4.47
CA GLY A 124 -0.33 -7.64 -4.13
C GLY A 124 -0.39 -7.98 -2.66
N TRP A 125 0.07 -9.18 -2.35
CA TRP A 125 0.21 -9.68 -1.01
C TRP A 125 1.52 -10.45 -0.82
N ILE A 126 1.98 -10.47 0.43
CA ILE A 126 3.13 -11.24 0.89
C ILE A 126 2.64 -12.07 2.07
N ALA A 127 2.69 -13.39 1.99
CA ALA A 127 2.24 -14.29 3.04
C ALA A 127 3.41 -15.09 3.59
N SER A 128 3.38 -15.39 4.89
CA SER A 128 4.27 -16.40 5.46
C SER A 128 3.91 -17.79 4.91
N SER A 129 4.92 -18.63 4.67
CA SER A 129 4.76 -20.00 4.17
C SER A 129 4.93 -21.00 5.32
N GLY A 130 4.19 -20.77 6.42
CA GLY A 130 4.26 -21.58 7.64
C GLY A 130 5.55 -21.44 8.46
N ALA A 131 6.47 -20.55 8.07
CA ALA A 131 7.69 -20.25 8.79
C ALA A 131 8.03 -18.75 8.70
N THR A 132 8.75 -18.23 9.70
CA THR A 132 9.09 -16.80 9.78
C THR A 132 10.19 -16.38 8.81
N ASN A 133 10.91 -17.33 8.21
CA ASN A 133 11.99 -17.14 7.25
C ASN A 133 11.65 -17.66 5.84
N SER A 134 10.38 -17.96 5.57
CA SER A 134 9.89 -18.42 4.27
C SER A 134 8.59 -17.69 3.94
N GLN A 135 8.55 -16.98 2.83
CA GLN A 135 7.35 -16.30 2.36
C GLN A 135 7.02 -16.64 0.91
N ALA A 136 5.74 -16.45 0.59
CA ALA A 136 5.23 -16.40 -0.77
C ALA A 136 4.66 -15.00 -1.06
N SER A 137 4.67 -14.57 -2.31
CA SER A 137 4.04 -13.33 -2.72
C SER A 137 3.33 -13.49 -4.05
N GLN A 138 2.29 -12.67 -4.23
CA GLN A 138 1.65 -12.44 -5.51
C GLN A 138 1.63 -10.93 -5.75
N VAL A 139 2.05 -10.52 -6.95
CA VAL A 139 2.03 -9.13 -7.37
C VAL A 139 1.34 -9.02 -8.72
N GLY A 140 0.29 -8.21 -8.77
CA GLY A 140 -0.42 -7.80 -9.97
C GLY A 140 -0.01 -6.38 -10.37
N MET A 141 0.18 -6.15 -11.67
CA MET A 141 0.34 -4.82 -12.23
C MET A 141 -0.62 -4.60 -13.39
N LYS A 142 -1.29 -3.44 -13.38
CA LYS A 142 -2.21 -2.98 -14.42
C LYS A 142 -1.69 -1.68 -15.01
N PHE A 143 -1.79 -1.57 -16.32
CA PHE A 143 -1.54 -0.34 -17.05
C PHE A 143 -2.71 -0.04 -17.98
N ALA A 144 -3.13 1.21 -17.99
CA ALA A 144 -4.00 1.69 -19.06
C ALA A 144 -3.29 1.56 -20.42
N SER A 145 -4.09 1.53 -21.49
CA SER A 145 -3.54 1.60 -22.84
C SER A 145 -2.82 2.94 -23.04
N ALA A 146 -1.72 2.92 -23.82
CA ALA A 146 -0.97 4.13 -24.11
C ALA A 146 -1.89 5.18 -24.78
N GLY A 147 -1.83 6.43 -24.32
CA GLY A 147 -2.66 7.51 -24.86
C GLY A 147 -4.11 7.56 -24.37
N THR A 148 -4.58 6.56 -23.62
CA THR A 148 -5.86 6.64 -22.90
C THR A 148 -5.62 7.47 -21.64
N GLY A 149 -6.14 8.70 -21.62
CA GLY A 149 -5.98 9.62 -20.48
C GLY A 149 -6.52 9.04 -19.17
N VAL A 150 -6.13 9.67 -18.06
CA VAL A 150 -6.39 9.20 -16.68
C VAL A 150 -7.89 9.18 -16.31
N THR A 151 -8.76 9.87 -17.06
CA THR A 151 -10.16 10.12 -16.69
C THR A 151 -11.18 9.13 -17.26
N THR A 152 -10.75 8.19 -18.10
CA THR A 152 -11.66 7.22 -18.74
C THR A 152 -11.35 5.83 -18.19
N GLU A 153 -12.38 5.12 -17.69
CA GLU A 153 -12.31 3.66 -17.62
C GLU A 153 -11.79 3.17 -18.96
N ALA A 154 -10.67 2.46 -18.95
CA ALA A 154 -10.01 2.05 -20.17
C ALA A 154 -10.97 1.20 -21.00
N GLY A 155 -11.61 1.79 -22.01
CA GLY A 155 -12.30 1.07 -23.09
C GLY A 155 -11.32 0.33 -24.01
N GLY A 156 -10.12 0.02 -23.53
CA GLY A 156 -9.04 -0.65 -24.23
C GLY A 156 -8.41 -1.75 -23.37
N THR A 157 -7.75 -2.70 -24.03
CA THR A 157 -7.12 -3.88 -23.40
C THR A 157 -6.18 -3.44 -22.27
N GLN A 158 -6.56 -3.71 -21.03
CA GLN A 158 -5.66 -3.56 -19.89
C GLN A 158 -4.59 -4.65 -19.98
N GLN A 159 -3.33 -4.28 -19.82
CA GLN A 159 -2.28 -5.28 -19.64
C GLN A 159 -2.19 -5.59 -18.15
N GLU A 160 -2.74 -6.74 -17.77
CA GLU A 160 -2.61 -7.28 -16.43
C GLU A 160 -1.48 -8.32 -16.42
N ASN A 161 -0.52 -8.12 -15.53
CA ASN A 161 0.56 -9.08 -15.31
C ASN A 161 0.54 -9.54 -13.88
N PHE A 162 0.40 -10.85 -13.69
CA PHE A 162 0.43 -11.49 -12.38
C PHE A 162 1.71 -12.30 -12.25
N ARG A 163 2.42 -12.12 -11.14
CA ARG A 163 3.63 -12.87 -10.80
C ARG A 163 3.48 -13.47 -9.42
N VAL A 164 3.92 -14.71 -9.29
CA VAL A 164 3.99 -15.44 -8.03
C VAL A 164 5.44 -15.77 -7.75
N ASN A 165 5.87 -15.56 -6.51
CA ASN A 165 7.17 -15.96 -6.00
C ASN A 165 6.93 -16.74 -4.70
N ASP A 166 7.28 -18.01 -4.67
CA ASP A 166 7.07 -18.95 -3.56
C ASP A 166 8.35 -19.22 -2.75
N SER A 167 9.45 -18.53 -3.07
CA SER A 167 10.74 -18.69 -2.43
C SER A 167 11.34 -17.33 -2.07
N ILE A 168 10.81 -16.74 -1.00
CA ILE A 168 11.31 -15.48 -0.45
C ILE A 168 11.94 -15.78 0.92
N PRO A 169 13.28 -15.84 1.00
CA PRO A 169 13.97 -16.16 2.25
C PRO A 169 14.24 -14.88 3.07
N VAL A 170 13.19 -14.23 3.55
CA VAL A 170 13.32 -13.02 4.38
C VAL A 170 12.93 -13.34 5.83
N ASP A 171 13.77 -12.96 6.80
CA ASP A 171 13.46 -13.18 8.21
C ASP A 171 12.47 -12.14 8.74
N SER A 172 11.20 -12.52 8.89
CA SER A 172 10.17 -11.62 9.43
C SER A 172 10.26 -11.41 10.95
N ASN A 173 11.19 -12.05 11.67
CA ASN A 173 11.45 -11.78 13.10
C ASN A 173 12.31 -10.53 13.33
N VAL A 174 12.87 -9.94 12.27
CA VAL A 174 13.56 -8.66 12.33
C VAL A 174 12.76 -7.60 11.61
N VAL A 175 13.09 -6.33 11.86
CA VAL A 175 12.49 -5.21 11.14
C VAL A 175 12.87 -5.30 9.67
N GLN A 176 11.89 -5.26 8.78
CA GLN A 176 12.09 -5.36 7.34
C GLN A 176 11.70 -4.08 6.61
N THR A 177 12.27 -3.87 5.43
CA THR A 177 11.89 -2.77 4.55
C THR A 177 10.98 -3.29 3.44
N PHE A 178 9.86 -2.61 3.23
CA PHE A 178 9.06 -2.73 2.02
C PHE A 178 9.40 -1.57 1.08
N LEU A 179 9.63 -1.86 -0.20
CA LEU A 179 10.04 -0.86 -1.18
C LEU A 179 9.32 -1.09 -2.51
N ILE A 180 8.77 -0.01 -3.07
CA ILE A 180 8.41 0.07 -4.48
C ILE A 180 9.35 1.08 -5.13
N SER A 181 10.03 0.65 -6.19
CA SER A 181 10.99 1.46 -6.92
C SER A 181 10.82 1.28 -8.42
N VAL A 182 11.42 2.18 -9.18
CA VAL A 182 11.34 2.23 -10.63
C VAL A 182 12.70 2.45 -11.27
N THR A 183 12.88 1.99 -12.50
CA THR A 183 14.03 2.31 -13.34
C THR A 183 13.55 2.64 -14.76
N PRO A 184 13.56 3.91 -15.17
CA PRO A 184 13.40 4.28 -16.57
C PRO A 184 14.61 3.82 -17.38
N SER A 185 14.38 3.44 -18.64
CA SER A 185 15.43 3.01 -19.58
C SER A 185 16.47 4.07 -19.92
N VAL A 186 16.18 5.36 -19.67
CA VAL A 186 17.08 6.48 -19.86
C VAL A 186 16.70 7.62 -18.90
N ALA A 187 17.68 8.46 -18.55
CA ALA A 187 17.40 9.73 -17.90
C ALA A 187 16.91 10.74 -18.94
N ASP A 188 15.65 11.16 -18.85
CA ASP A 188 15.04 12.18 -19.72
C ASP A 188 14.04 13.01 -18.90
N VAL A 189 14.03 14.32 -19.12
CA VAL A 189 13.09 15.25 -18.45
C VAL A 189 11.64 15.07 -18.92
N ASN A 190 11.45 14.48 -20.10
CA ASN A 190 10.14 14.15 -20.66
C ASN A 190 9.67 12.73 -20.29
N LEU A 191 10.44 12.01 -19.46
CA LEU A 191 10.00 10.79 -18.78
C LEU A 191 9.69 11.10 -17.32
N SER A 192 8.49 10.72 -16.88
CA SER A 192 8.17 10.80 -15.47
C SER A 192 7.19 9.70 -15.07
N VAL A 193 7.33 9.23 -13.84
CA VAL A 193 6.36 8.38 -13.17
C VAL A 193 5.99 9.03 -11.84
N THR A 194 4.70 9.06 -11.55
CA THR A 194 4.14 9.67 -10.36
C THR A 194 3.37 8.61 -9.59
N LEU A 195 3.75 8.37 -8.34
CA LEU A 195 2.92 7.69 -7.35
C LEU A 195 1.91 8.71 -6.81
N GLU A 196 0.62 8.38 -6.85
CA GLU A 196 -0.45 9.27 -6.39
C GLU A 196 -1.03 8.81 -5.06
N GLY A 197 -1.10 7.50 -4.85
CA GLY A 197 -1.57 6.92 -3.59
C GLY A 197 -0.96 5.56 -3.30
N PHE A 198 -0.79 5.26 -2.01
CA PHE A 198 -0.24 4.01 -1.52
C PHE A 198 -0.80 3.64 -0.14
N TYR A 199 -1.00 2.35 0.08
CA TYR A 199 -1.10 1.79 1.43
C TYR A 199 -0.43 0.42 1.54
N LEU A 200 -0.01 0.11 2.76
CA LEU A 200 0.47 -1.19 3.22
C LEU A 200 -0.20 -1.50 4.57
N GLU A 201 -0.74 -2.70 4.69
CA GLU A 201 -1.39 -3.17 5.92
C GLU A 201 -1.03 -4.61 6.22
N ALA A 202 -1.12 -4.98 7.50
CA ALA A 202 -1.08 -6.37 7.90
C ALA A 202 -2.52 -6.91 8.05
N VAL A 203 -2.73 -8.12 7.54
CA VAL A 203 -4.01 -8.82 7.58
C VAL A 203 -3.83 -10.12 8.36
N ARG A 204 -4.80 -10.41 9.23
CA ARG A 204 -4.85 -11.65 10.02
C ARG A 204 -5.54 -12.76 9.26
#